data_AF-A0AAP3CFV9-F1
#
_entry.id   AF-A0AAP3CFV9-F1
#
_cell.length_a   1.000
_cell.length_b   1.000
_cell.length_c   1.000
_cell.angle_alpha   90.00
_cell.angle_beta   90.00
_cell.angle_gamma   90.00
#
_symmetry.space_group_name_H-M   'P 1'
#
loop_
_entity.id
_entity.type
_entity.pdbx_description
1 polymer ?
#
loop_
_entity_poly.entity_id
_entity_poly.type
_entity_poly.pdbx_seq_one_letter_code
_entity_poly.pdbx_strand_id
1 'polypeptide(L)'
;MITSDELAELQNLVSGKTIRKFRSDMKKEYKLALCGMFGDILKFGQYKRGRFYSIVTSLAADPESFKQLAVRVRSQDTLYGFYLINEHFFYNIDDQKYLDSVLNFFRDYLLNYERKKKRLYLVSDIQKIYDIKNFFLKRGVKVKDHNWMDINFSHQVTLTIPEFFNYVDVINIWNELISVYHQKLREQNLIEAKKLDFRFSTSTRQLVISSITFFECFLYYYLYNLKCDNNLDENHPVKKVIEQDGYIQDKQIVKQVIYKLHQHIKSDRTVKQLYKRIQEHIKLRDRFIHNSAFIDMSNQLSQMEPLMRLGVNEVMDIAQDCIDIVIRIDELLPENEKILFWWDQFETPNFKKKKYISPLNKNKEQN
;
A
#
# COMPACT_ATOMS: atom_id res chain seq x y z
N MET A 1 11.43 -12.57 6.32
CA MET A 1 11.41 -12.11 7.73
C MET A 1 12.81 -12.20 8.29
N ILE A 2 13.27 -11.18 9.01
CA ILE A 2 14.58 -11.19 9.69
C ILE A 2 14.51 -12.07 10.96
N THR A 3 15.56 -12.84 11.25
CA THR A 3 15.65 -13.64 12.48
C THR A 3 16.02 -12.79 13.70
N SER A 4 15.83 -13.33 14.92
CA SER A 4 16.24 -12.64 16.15
C SER A 4 17.76 -12.40 16.19
N ASP A 5 18.56 -13.38 15.74
CA ASP A 5 20.02 -13.27 15.68
C ASP A 5 20.46 -12.19 14.69
N GLU A 6 19.81 -12.15 13.53
CA GLU A 6 20.05 -11.13 12.51
C GLU A 6 19.68 -9.72 12.99
N LEU A 7 18.62 -9.60 13.78
CA LEU A 7 18.22 -8.34 14.37
C LEU A 7 19.23 -7.88 15.44
N ALA A 8 19.68 -8.80 16.29
CA ALA A 8 20.70 -8.53 17.29
C ALA A 8 22.05 -8.14 16.66
N GLU A 9 22.43 -8.79 15.54
CA GLU A 9 23.58 -8.43 14.73
C GLU A 9 23.49 -6.97 14.25
N LEU A 10 22.40 -6.60 13.59
CA LEU A 10 22.18 -5.24 13.12
C LEU A 10 22.23 -4.22 14.26
N GLN A 11 21.55 -4.50 15.38
CA GLN A 11 21.55 -3.64 16.57
C GLN A 11 22.97 -3.44 17.12
N ASN A 12 23.78 -4.50 17.15
CA ASN A 12 25.17 -4.43 17.58
C ASN A 12 26.02 -3.58 16.64
N LEU A 13 25.88 -3.77 15.32
CA LEU A 13 26.62 -3.00 14.30
C LEU A 13 26.30 -1.50 14.41
N VAL A 14 25.02 -1.12 14.53
CA VAL A 14 24.63 0.30 14.62
C VAL A 14 24.84 0.91 16.00
N SER A 15 25.21 0.11 17.01
CA SER A 15 25.31 0.58 18.39
C SER A 15 26.37 1.66 18.57
N GLY A 16 26.11 2.60 19.49
CA GLY A 16 27.11 3.60 19.89
C GLY A 16 28.38 2.96 20.49
N LYS A 17 28.29 1.73 21.03
CA LYS A 17 29.44 0.97 21.53
C LYS A 17 30.37 0.57 20.38
N THR A 18 29.84 0.02 19.29
CA THR A 18 30.63 -0.38 18.11
C THR A 18 31.23 0.84 17.42
N ILE A 19 30.44 1.89 17.21
CA ILE A 19 30.90 3.12 16.54
C ILE A 19 32.02 3.83 17.32
N ARG A 20 32.03 3.74 18.65
CA ARG A 20 33.08 4.36 19.49
C ARG A 20 34.45 3.68 19.41
N LYS A 21 34.54 2.46 18.86
CA LYS A 21 35.83 1.76 18.66
C LYS A 21 36.69 2.41 17.58
N PHE A 22 36.09 3.16 16.66
CA PHE A 22 36.78 3.78 15.53
C PHE A 22 37.39 5.14 15.89
N ARG A 23 38.54 5.46 15.28
CA ARG A 23 39.13 6.81 15.28
C ARG A 23 38.18 7.81 14.58
N SER A 24 38.38 9.11 14.80
CA SER A 24 37.42 10.16 14.38
C SER A 24 37.10 10.14 12.88
N ASP A 25 38.12 9.98 12.05
CA ASP A 25 38.05 9.88 10.59
C ASP A 25 37.37 8.57 10.14
N MET A 26 37.79 7.43 10.70
CA MET A 26 37.21 6.12 10.38
C MET A 26 35.76 5.98 10.87
N LYS A 27 35.42 6.70 11.94
CA LYS A 27 34.05 6.78 12.44
C LYS A 27 33.11 7.38 11.41
N LYS A 28 33.55 8.39 10.64
CA LYS A 28 32.73 8.96 9.57
C LYS A 28 32.49 7.94 8.45
N GLU A 29 33.55 7.26 8.00
CA GLU A 29 33.44 6.22 6.96
C GLU A 29 32.56 5.04 7.40
N TYR A 30 32.69 4.60 8.66
CA TYR A 30 31.82 3.57 9.20
C TYR A 30 30.35 4.00 9.24
N LYS A 31 30.08 5.26 9.63
CA LYS A 31 28.71 5.82 9.60
C LYS A 31 28.15 5.89 8.17
N LEU A 32 28.96 6.26 7.17
CA LEU A 32 28.57 6.24 5.76
C LEU A 32 28.19 4.82 5.32
N ALA A 33 29.02 3.83 5.64
CA ALA A 33 28.73 2.43 5.33
C ALA A 33 27.45 1.92 6.01
N LEU A 34 27.20 2.31 7.27
CA LEU A 34 25.95 2.00 7.98
C LEU A 34 24.73 2.66 7.33
N CYS A 35 24.84 3.91 6.86
CA CYS A 35 23.77 4.55 6.09
C CYS A 35 23.50 3.80 4.78
N GLY A 36 24.56 3.31 4.12
CA GLY A 36 24.43 2.51 2.91
C GLY A 36 23.71 1.19 3.15
N MET A 37 24.03 0.52 4.26
CA MET A 37 23.33 -0.70 4.69
C MET A 37 21.85 -0.43 4.99
N PHE A 38 21.51 0.72 5.58
CA PHE A 38 20.12 1.14 5.74
C PHE A 38 19.46 1.44 4.38
N GLY A 39 20.18 2.07 3.45
CA GLY A 39 19.75 2.26 2.07
C GLY A 39 19.50 0.96 1.31
N ASP A 40 20.28 -0.09 1.56
CA ASP A 40 20.08 -1.44 1.02
C ASP A 40 18.77 -2.06 1.55
N ILE A 41 18.46 -1.88 2.84
CA ILE A 41 17.18 -2.31 3.43
C ILE A 41 16.03 -1.58 2.75
N LEU A 42 16.09 -0.25 2.62
CA LEU A 42 15.02 0.52 1.96
C LEU A 42 14.84 0.12 0.50
N LYS A 43 15.93 -0.01 -0.25
CA LYS A 43 15.88 -0.23 -1.70
C LYS A 43 15.60 -1.67 -2.09
N PHE A 44 16.10 -2.65 -1.33
CA PHE A 44 16.02 -4.06 -1.72
C PHE A 44 15.30 -4.94 -0.71
N GLY A 45 14.97 -4.41 0.48
CA GLY A 45 14.42 -5.23 1.55
C GLY A 45 15.40 -6.21 2.14
N GLN A 46 16.71 -6.03 1.92
CA GLN A 46 17.71 -6.97 2.41
C GLN A 46 19.01 -6.23 2.69
N TYR A 47 19.68 -6.59 3.77
CA TYR A 47 20.98 -6.02 4.11
C TYR A 47 22.13 -6.98 3.77
N LYS A 48 22.00 -8.29 4.09
CA LYS A 48 23.10 -9.27 3.91
C LYS A 48 23.60 -9.44 2.47
N ARG A 49 22.70 -9.32 1.49
CA ARG A 49 23.04 -9.36 0.06
C ARG A 49 23.32 -7.98 -0.53
N GLY A 50 23.21 -6.94 0.30
CA GLY A 50 23.52 -5.57 -0.07
C GLY A 50 25.01 -5.32 -0.13
N ARG A 51 25.42 -4.31 -0.91
CA ARG A 51 26.83 -3.95 -1.11
C ARG A 51 27.50 -3.57 0.22
N PHE A 52 26.75 -2.94 1.12
CA PHE A 52 27.31 -2.34 2.32
C PHE A 52 27.49 -3.33 3.47
N TYR A 53 26.85 -4.51 3.45
CA TYR A 53 26.94 -5.44 4.58
C TYR A 53 28.34 -6.02 4.79
N SER A 54 29.02 -6.48 3.73
CA SER A 54 30.38 -6.99 3.83
C SER A 54 31.38 -5.90 4.26
N ILE A 55 31.15 -4.66 3.82
CA ILE A 55 31.94 -3.49 4.21
C ILE A 55 31.77 -3.21 5.70
N VAL A 56 30.52 -3.10 6.17
CA VAL A 56 30.21 -2.81 7.58
C VAL A 56 30.75 -3.89 8.50
N THR A 57 30.59 -5.17 8.15
CA THR A 57 31.07 -6.29 8.98
C THR A 57 32.58 -6.37 9.03
N SER A 58 33.27 -6.14 7.90
CA SER A 58 34.74 -6.09 7.85
C SER A 58 35.30 -4.96 8.70
N LEU A 59 34.73 -3.75 8.58
CA LEU A 59 35.12 -2.59 9.40
C LEU A 59 34.86 -2.82 10.89
N ALA A 60 33.74 -3.46 11.25
CA ALA A 60 33.42 -3.75 12.64
C ALA A 60 34.32 -4.83 13.26
N ALA A 61 34.83 -5.76 12.45
CA ALA A 61 35.72 -6.83 12.88
C ALA A 61 37.15 -6.31 13.15
N ASP A 62 37.66 -5.41 12.32
CA ASP A 62 38.98 -4.79 12.49
C ASP A 62 38.92 -3.26 12.33
N PRO A 63 38.51 -2.53 13.38
CA PRO A 63 38.38 -1.07 13.35
C PRO A 63 39.70 -0.31 13.14
N GLU A 64 40.86 -0.96 13.31
CA GLU A 64 42.18 -0.33 13.20
C GLU A 64 42.86 -0.53 11.84
N SER A 65 42.46 -1.56 11.08
CA SER A 65 43.03 -1.89 9.77
C SER A 65 42.80 -0.87 8.66
N PHE A 66 41.77 -0.03 8.77
CA PHE A 66 41.36 0.85 7.69
C PHE A 66 42.24 2.10 7.62
N LYS A 67 43.15 2.19 6.66
CA LYS A 67 43.93 3.43 6.42
C LYS A 67 43.12 4.41 5.57
N GLN A 68 43.06 5.66 6.01
CA GLN A 68 42.34 6.74 5.35
C GLN A 68 42.74 6.85 3.86
N LEU A 69 41.75 6.88 2.96
CA LEU A 69 41.91 7.29 1.57
C LEU A 69 42.05 8.83 1.55
N ALA A 70 43.25 9.32 1.89
CA ALA A 70 43.67 10.73 1.88
C ALA A 70 42.83 11.72 2.72
N VAL A 71 43.52 12.52 3.53
CA VAL A 71 42.99 13.47 4.54
C VAL A 71 42.03 14.57 3.98
N ARG A 72 41.91 14.71 2.65
CA ARG A 72 41.22 15.84 1.99
C ARG A 72 40.12 15.47 0.98
N VAL A 73 39.74 14.20 0.87
CA VAL A 73 38.70 13.79 -0.09
C VAL A 73 37.32 14.08 0.53
N ARG A 74 36.44 14.78 -0.18
CA ARG A 74 35.06 14.99 0.29
C ARG A 74 34.34 13.64 0.30
N SER A 75 33.39 13.40 1.21
CA SER A 75 32.77 12.07 1.30
C SER A 75 32.00 11.71 0.03
N GLN A 76 31.44 12.70 -0.67
CA GLN A 76 30.85 12.54 -2.01
C GLN A 76 31.82 12.01 -3.08
N ASP A 77 33.12 12.24 -2.92
CA ASP A 77 34.16 11.81 -3.86
C ASP A 77 34.69 10.39 -3.50
N THR A 78 34.21 9.79 -2.41
CA THR A 78 34.48 8.38 -2.08
C THR A 78 33.49 7.47 -2.80
N LEU A 79 33.90 6.21 -3.01
CA LEU A 79 33.02 5.19 -3.59
C LEU A 79 31.72 5.02 -2.78
N TYR A 80 31.79 5.18 -1.45
CA TYR A 80 30.60 5.10 -0.59
C TYR A 80 29.68 6.29 -0.80
N GLY A 81 30.22 7.51 -0.85
CA GLY A 81 29.40 8.70 -1.05
C GLY A 81 28.74 8.74 -2.43
N PHE A 82 29.46 8.30 -3.47
CA PHE A 82 28.89 8.14 -4.80
C PHE A 82 27.64 7.26 -4.78
N TYR A 83 27.70 6.09 -4.15
CA TYR A 83 26.55 5.19 -4.06
C TYR A 83 25.44 5.74 -3.19
N LEU A 84 25.75 6.37 -2.07
CA LEU A 84 24.74 6.94 -1.17
C LEU A 84 23.91 8.02 -1.85
N ILE A 85 24.55 8.94 -2.58
CA ILE A 85 23.86 10.04 -3.28
C ILE A 85 23.15 9.52 -4.52
N ASN A 86 23.87 8.82 -5.41
CA ASN A 86 23.36 8.51 -6.74
C ASN A 86 22.47 7.28 -6.79
N GLU A 87 22.71 6.29 -5.92
CA GLU A 87 21.97 5.01 -5.94
C GLU A 87 20.99 4.86 -4.76
N HIS A 88 21.26 5.50 -3.63
CA HIS A 88 20.46 5.40 -2.41
C HIS A 88 19.83 6.73 -1.97
N PHE A 89 19.83 7.79 -2.78
CA PHE A 89 18.99 8.97 -2.54
C PHE A 89 19.17 9.64 -1.16
N PHE A 90 20.35 9.54 -0.55
CA PHE A 90 20.68 10.29 0.66
C PHE A 90 21.08 11.74 0.30
N TYR A 91 20.86 12.67 1.24
CA TYR A 91 21.12 14.10 1.04
C TYR A 91 22.59 14.47 1.38
N ASN A 92 22.78 15.09 2.55
CA ASN A 92 24.02 15.75 2.94
C ASN A 92 24.96 14.80 3.69
N ILE A 93 25.48 13.80 2.97
CA ILE A 93 26.36 12.77 3.55
C ILE A 93 27.70 13.32 4.07
N ASP A 94 28.05 14.57 3.75
CA ASP A 94 29.22 15.24 4.30
C ASP A 94 28.99 15.77 5.73
N ASP A 95 27.73 16.05 6.11
CA ASP A 95 27.35 16.54 7.43
C ASP A 95 27.20 15.41 8.45
N GLN A 96 28.04 15.46 9.48
CA GLN A 96 28.03 14.50 10.58
C GLN A 96 26.69 14.48 11.34
N LYS A 97 26.02 15.64 11.49
CA LYS A 97 24.72 15.72 12.18
C LYS A 97 23.65 15.01 11.37
N TYR A 98 23.66 15.16 10.06
CA TYR A 98 22.79 14.42 9.15
C TYR A 98 23.03 12.92 9.26
N LEU A 99 24.27 12.44 9.17
CA LEU A 99 24.58 11.01 9.35
C LEU A 99 24.08 10.47 10.69
N ASP A 100 24.26 11.22 11.77
CA ASP A 100 23.74 10.85 13.09
C ASP A 100 22.21 10.78 13.13
N SER A 101 21.52 11.67 12.41
CA SER A 101 20.05 11.62 12.28
C SER A 101 19.56 10.36 11.55
N VAL A 102 20.24 9.95 10.47
CA VAL A 102 19.93 8.72 9.74
C VAL A 102 20.12 7.51 10.65
N LEU A 103 21.25 7.45 11.39
CA LEU A 103 21.54 6.32 12.28
C LEU A 103 20.63 6.27 13.50
N ASN A 104 20.22 7.42 14.03
CA ASN A 104 19.24 7.47 15.12
C ASN A 104 17.90 6.92 14.65
N PHE A 105 17.41 7.35 13.48
CA PHE A 105 16.22 6.76 12.88
C PHE A 105 16.37 5.25 12.67
N PHE A 106 17.53 4.79 12.17
CA PHE A 106 17.75 3.37 11.93
C PHE A 106 17.74 2.56 13.24
N ARG A 107 18.37 3.04 14.31
CA ARG A 107 18.30 2.42 15.65
C ARG A 107 16.88 2.37 16.18
N ASP A 108 16.15 3.47 16.08
CA ASP A 108 14.75 3.56 16.53
C ASP A 108 13.86 2.62 15.74
N TYR A 109 14.11 2.49 14.44
CA TYR A 109 13.43 1.51 13.58
C TYR A 109 13.67 0.08 14.09
N LEU A 110 14.93 -0.33 14.29
CA LEU A 110 15.27 -1.68 14.79
C LEU A 110 14.64 -1.96 16.16
N LEU A 111 14.69 -0.98 17.07
CA LEU A 111 14.12 -1.10 18.41
C LEU A 111 12.59 -1.22 18.38
N ASN A 112 11.93 -0.39 17.57
CA ASN A 112 10.47 -0.43 17.42
C ASN A 112 10.02 -1.69 16.68
N TYR A 113 10.81 -2.18 15.71
CA TYR A 113 10.56 -3.45 15.05
C TYR A 113 10.65 -4.62 16.03
N GLU A 114 11.67 -4.65 16.89
CA GLU A 114 11.82 -5.68 17.92
C GLU A 114 10.62 -5.69 18.89
N ARG A 115 10.36 -4.54 19.53
CA ARG A 115 9.42 -4.40 20.65
C ARG A 115 7.96 -4.38 20.23
N LYS A 116 7.64 -3.73 19.10
CA LYS A 116 6.27 -3.41 18.69
C LYS A 116 5.91 -3.98 17.33
N LYS A 117 6.85 -4.63 16.63
CA LYS A 117 6.69 -5.03 15.21
C LYS A 117 6.30 -3.86 14.30
N LYS A 118 6.68 -2.63 14.67
CA LYS A 118 6.35 -1.42 13.90
C LYS A 118 7.16 -1.41 12.61
N ARG A 119 6.45 -1.45 11.48
CA ARG A 119 7.02 -1.35 10.14
C ARG A 119 6.53 -0.14 9.33
N LEU A 120 5.40 0.43 9.74
CA LEU A 120 4.79 1.56 9.04
C LEU A 120 5.34 2.89 9.56
N TYR A 121 5.83 3.71 8.63
CA TYR A 121 6.33 5.05 8.87
C TYR A 121 5.76 6.00 7.83
N LEU A 122 5.52 7.26 8.22
CA LEU A 122 5.05 8.27 7.28
C LEU A 122 6.16 8.66 6.31
N VAL A 123 5.78 8.99 5.08
CA VAL A 123 6.69 9.57 4.10
C VAL A 123 7.40 10.79 4.68
N SER A 124 6.70 11.65 5.41
CA SER A 124 7.29 12.83 6.06
C SER A 124 8.41 12.50 7.05
N ASP A 125 8.36 11.34 7.71
CA ASP A 125 9.41 10.91 8.64
C ASP A 125 10.62 10.35 7.90
N ILE A 126 10.38 9.55 6.86
CA ILE A 126 11.46 8.98 6.03
C ILE A 126 12.13 10.08 5.20
N GLN A 127 11.35 11.02 4.65
CA GLN A 127 11.81 12.11 3.80
C GLN A 127 12.85 12.99 4.52
N LYS A 128 12.83 13.09 5.85
CA LYS A 128 13.83 13.84 6.62
C LYS A 128 15.25 13.26 6.48
N ILE A 129 15.36 11.95 6.25
CA ILE A 129 16.65 11.24 6.24
C ILE A 129 16.99 10.60 4.89
N TYR A 130 16.03 10.44 3.99
CA TYR A 130 16.18 9.75 2.71
C TYR A 130 15.20 10.36 1.70
N ASP A 131 15.63 10.65 0.47
CA ASP A 131 14.75 11.25 -0.55
C ASP A 131 13.78 10.24 -1.15
N ILE A 132 12.80 9.83 -0.33
CA ILE A 132 11.84 8.78 -0.64
C ILE A 132 10.88 9.22 -1.76
N LYS A 133 10.57 10.53 -1.83
CA LYS A 133 9.77 11.11 -2.93
C LYS A 133 10.47 10.94 -4.27
N ASN A 134 11.75 11.30 -4.39
CA ASN A 134 12.50 11.11 -5.64
C ASN A 134 12.68 9.63 -5.99
N PHE A 135 12.88 8.78 -4.97
CA PHE A 135 12.94 7.33 -5.15
C PHE A 135 11.69 6.77 -5.83
N PHE A 136 10.48 7.16 -5.39
CA PHE A 136 9.23 6.73 -6.03
C PHE A 136 8.95 7.47 -7.34
N LEU A 137 9.35 8.73 -7.47
CA LEU A 137 9.15 9.53 -8.68
C LEU A 137 9.88 8.93 -9.89
N LYS A 138 11.10 8.40 -9.71
CA LYS A 138 11.82 7.67 -10.77
C LYS A 138 11.10 6.41 -11.25
N ARG A 139 10.09 5.95 -10.52
CA ARG A 139 9.19 4.83 -10.87
C ARG A 139 7.82 5.29 -11.35
N GLY A 140 7.64 6.59 -11.59
CA GLY A 140 6.39 7.19 -12.02
C GLY A 140 5.36 7.40 -10.90
N VAL A 141 5.73 7.19 -9.64
CA VAL A 141 4.79 7.30 -8.50
C VAL A 141 5.06 8.58 -7.71
N LYS A 142 4.02 9.43 -7.58
CA LYS A 142 4.08 10.64 -6.75
C LYS A 142 3.53 10.32 -5.36
N VAL A 143 4.37 10.45 -4.34
CA VAL A 143 4.01 10.15 -2.95
C VAL A 143 3.85 11.42 -2.12
N LYS A 144 2.86 11.45 -1.24
CA LYS A 144 2.54 12.58 -0.35
C LYS A 144 3.07 12.34 1.06
N ASP A 145 3.27 13.41 1.82
CA ASP A 145 3.94 13.38 3.13
C ASP A 145 3.21 12.54 4.20
N HIS A 146 1.89 12.49 4.13
CA HIS A 146 1.03 11.69 5.03
C HIS A 146 0.86 10.24 4.58
N ASN A 147 1.44 9.84 3.46
CA ASN A 147 1.35 8.45 3.03
C ASN A 147 2.18 7.54 3.95
N TRP A 148 1.68 6.34 4.19
CA TRP A 148 2.35 5.33 5.01
C TRP A 148 3.22 4.43 4.13
N MET A 149 4.41 4.11 4.62
CA MET A 149 5.41 3.27 3.96
C MET A 149 5.79 2.11 4.88
N ASP A 150 5.82 0.91 4.32
CA ASP A 150 6.26 -0.30 5.00
C ASP A 150 7.76 -0.54 4.77
N ILE A 151 8.55 -0.33 5.83
CA ILE A 151 9.97 -0.70 5.86
C ILE A 151 10.10 -2.11 6.40
N ASN A 152 10.78 -2.98 5.66
CA ASN A 152 10.91 -4.38 6.01
C ASN A 152 12.21 -5.02 5.48
N PHE A 153 12.38 -6.30 5.82
CA PHE A 153 13.57 -7.10 5.50
C PHE A 153 13.25 -8.25 4.53
N SER A 154 12.33 -8.08 3.60
CA SER A 154 12.00 -9.10 2.59
C SER A 154 11.70 -8.53 1.21
N HIS A 155 11.25 -7.28 1.13
CA HIS A 155 11.03 -6.54 -0.10
C HIS A 155 11.39 -5.07 0.11
N GLN A 156 11.60 -4.38 -1.01
CA GLN A 156 11.77 -2.93 -1.03
C GLN A 156 10.71 -2.20 -0.18
N VAL A 157 11.05 -1.00 0.31
CA VAL A 157 10.09 -0.12 0.95
C VAL A 157 8.88 0.07 0.05
N THR A 158 7.69 -0.27 0.56
CA THR A 158 6.45 -0.26 -0.22
C THR A 158 5.49 0.74 0.35
N LEU A 159 4.85 1.50 -0.54
CA LEU A 159 3.75 2.37 -0.17
C LEU A 159 2.55 1.51 0.25
N THR A 160 1.97 1.80 1.41
CA THR A 160 0.77 1.09 1.89
C THR A 160 -0.47 1.87 1.51
N ILE A 161 -1.28 1.22 0.68
CA ILE A 161 -2.39 1.84 -0.02
C ILE A 161 -3.65 1.03 0.33
N PRO A 162 -4.56 1.53 1.18
CA PRO A 162 -5.66 0.73 1.71
C PRO A 162 -6.56 0.12 0.63
N GLU A 163 -6.89 0.88 -0.42
CA GLU A 163 -7.74 0.41 -1.50
C GLU A 163 -7.04 -0.65 -2.37
N PHE A 164 -5.71 -0.64 -2.46
CA PHE A 164 -4.96 -1.67 -3.18
C PHE A 164 -5.14 -3.05 -2.54
N PHE A 165 -5.09 -3.15 -1.20
CA PHE A 165 -5.31 -4.42 -0.51
C PHE A 165 -6.71 -4.99 -0.82
N ASN A 166 -7.73 -4.13 -0.79
CA ASN A 166 -9.10 -4.53 -1.10
C ASN A 166 -9.27 -4.92 -2.58
N TYR A 167 -8.57 -4.26 -3.51
CA TYR A 167 -8.53 -4.67 -4.91
C TYR A 167 -7.93 -6.08 -5.06
N VAL A 168 -6.80 -6.36 -4.41
CA VAL A 168 -6.16 -7.68 -4.46
C VAL A 168 -7.11 -8.76 -3.92
N ASP A 169 -7.85 -8.48 -2.85
CA ASP A 169 -8.86 -9.40 -2.31
C ASP A 169 -9.97 -9.69 -3.33
N VAL A 170 -10.49 -8.66 -4.02
CA VAL A 170 -11.48 -8.83 -5.09
C VAL A 170 -10.96 -9.77 -6.18
N ILE A 171 -9.73 -9.57 -6.66
CA ILE A 171 -9.14 -10.40 -7.71
C ILE A 171 -8.92 -11.84 -7.24
N ASN A 172 -8.42 -12.03 -6.02
CA ASN A 172 -8.18 -13.36 -5.46
C ASN A 172 -9.49 -14.14 -5.26
N ILE A 173 -10.51 -13.49 -4.70
CA ILE A 173 -11.83 -14.11 -4.47
C ILE A 173 -12.50 -14.44 -5.81
N TRP A 174 -12.37 -13.56 -6.82
CA TRP A 174 -12.86 -13.85 -8.17
C TRP A 174 -12.18 -15.08 -8.78
N ASN A 175 -10.85 -15.15 -8.70
CA ASN A 175 -10.09 -16.25 -9.25
C ASN A 175 -10.44 -17.59 -8.56
N GLU A 176 -10.66 -17.56 -7.25
CA GLU A 176 -11.17 -18.70 -6.49
C GLU A 176 -12.59 -19.08 -6.94
N LEU A 177 -13.49 -18.11 -7.12
CA LEU A 177 -14.86 -18.34 -7.61
C LEU A 177 -14.86 -19.02 -8.99
N ILE A 178 -14.02 -18.56 -9.92
CA ILE A 178 -13.89 -19.15 -11.26
C ILE A 178 -13.31 -20.55 -11.21
N SER A 179 -12.31 -20.79 -10.34
CA SER A 179 -11.76 -22.13 -10.12
C SER A 179 -12.84 -23.11 -9.64
N VAL A 180 -13.59 -22.72 -8.60
CA VAL A 180 -14.69 -23.52 -8.05
C VAL A 180 -15.80 -23.74 -9.09
N TYR A 181 -16.15 -22.72 -9.87
CA TYR A 181 -17.12 -22.82 -10.95
C TYR A 181 -16.73 -23.90 -11.96
N HIS A 182 -15.49 -23.87 -12.44
CA HIS A 182 -14.99 -24.85 -13.40
C HIS A 182 -14.84 -26.26 -12.84
N GLN A 183 -14.52 -26.39 -11.55
CA GLN A 183 -14.46 -27.68 -10.86
C GLN A 183 -15.86 -28.28 -10.73
N LYS A 184 -16.86 -27.47 -10.33
CA LYS A 184 -18.25 -27.90 -10.18
C LYS A 184 -18.85 -28.44 -11.49
N LEU A 185 -18.48 -27.88 -12.64
CA LEU A 185 -18.95 -28.37 -13.95
C LEU A 185 -18.44 -29.79 -14.30
N ARG A 186 -17.37 -30.25 -13.65
CA ARG A 186 -16.73 -31.54 -13.94
C ARG A 186 -16.94 -32.57 -12.84
N GLU A 187 -17.33 -32.12 -11.64
CA GLU A 187 -17.49 -32.98 -10.47
C GLU A 187 -18.71 -33.89 -10.61
N GLN A 188 -18.49 -35.19 -10.46
CA GLN A 188 -19.52 -36.22 -10.56
C GLN A 188 -19.87 -36.81 -9.20
N ASN A 189 -18.97 -36.67 -8.21
CA ASN A 189 -19.22 -37.12 -6.84
C ASN A 189 -20.19 -36.17 -6.13
N LEU A 190 -21.31 -36.71 -5.64
CA LEU A 190 -22.37 -35.91 -4.99
C LEU A 190 -21.91 -35.17 -3.72
N ILE A 191 -21.01 -35.76 -2.93
CA ILE A 191 -20.52 -35.14 -1.70
C ILE A 191 -19.59 -33.99 -2.03
N GLU A 192 -18.65 -34.20 -2.97
CA GLU A 192 -17.75 -33.13 -3.41
C GLU A 192 -18.50 -32.02 -4.15
N ALA A 193 -19.50 -32.36 -4.96
CA ALA A 193 -20.38 -31.37 -5.58
C ALA A 193 -21.07 -30.47 -4.53
N LYS A 194 -21.59 -31.05 -3.44
CA LYS A 194 -22.17 -30.28 -2.33
C LYS A 194 -21.14 -29.39 -1.63
N LYS A 195 -19.91 -29.86 -1.41
CA LYS A 195 -18.83 -29.02 -0.84
C LYS A 195 -18.51 -27.85 -1.76
N LEU A 196 -18.47 -28.09 -3.07
CA LEU A 196 -18.26 -27.05 -4.08
C LEU A 196 -19.42 -26.04 -4.10
N ASP A 197 -20.66 -26.47 -3.88
CA ASP A 197 -21.80 -25.56 -3.75
C ASP A 197 -21.64 -24.58 -2.59
N PHE A 198 -21.23 -25.07 -1.42
CA PHE A 198 -20.97 -24.22 -0.26
C PHE A 198 -19.81 -23.23 -0.50
N ARG A 199 -18.72 -23.70 -1.12
CA ARG A 199 -17.59 -22.85 -1.50
C ARG A 199 -18.01 -21.80 -2.52
N PHE A 200 -18.71 -22.20 -3.57
CA PHE A 200 -19.20 -21.30 -4.62
C PHE A 200 -20.10 -20.21 -4.04
N SER A 201 -21.08 -20.60 -3.21
CA SER A 201 -21.99 -19.67 -2.54
C SER A 201 -21.24 -18.70 -1.61
N THR A 202 -20.22 -19.18 -0.89
CA THR A 202 -19.40 -18.35 -0.02
C THR A 202 -18.54 -17.36 -0.79
N SER A 203 -17.81 -17.82 -1.82
CA SER A 203 -17.00 -16.94 -2.67
C SER A 203 -17.84 -15.90 -3.39
N THR A 204 -19.07 -16.26 -3.77
CA THR A 204 -20.04 -15.33 -4.37
C THR A 204 -20.39 -14.18 -3.43
N ARG A 205 -20.75 -14.47 -2.17
CA ARG A 205 -21.04 -13.44 -1.17
C ARG A 205 -19.80 -12.60 -0.84
N GLN A 206 -18.65 -13.25 -0.65
CA GLN A 206 -17.40 -12.56 -0.34
C GLN A 206 -16.95 -11.63 -1.46
N LEU A 207 -17.21 -12.00 -2.73
CA LEU A 207 -16.91 -11.13 -3.86
C LEU A 207 -17.75 -9.86 -3.85
N VAL A 208 -19.04 -9.97 -3.57
CA VAL A 208 -19.94 -8.80 -3.44
C VAL A 208 -19.45 -7.88 -2.30
N ILE A 209 -19.19 -8.46 -1.13
CA ILE A 209 -18.69 -7.71 0.03
C ILE A 209 -17.40 -6.98 -0.33
N SER A 210 -16.40 -7.70 -0.84
CA SER A 210 -15.07 -7.16 -1.13
C SER A 210 -15.09 -6.11 -2.25
N SER A 211 -15.95 -6.28 -3.27
CA SER A 211 -16.08 -5.31 -4.35
C SER A 211 -16.62 -3.96 -3.86
N ILE A 212 -17.60 -3.99 -2.96
CA ILE A 212 -18.15 -2.78 -2.36
C ILE A 212 -17.14 -2.17 -1.38
N THR A 213 -16.47 -2.99 -0.56
CA THR A 213 -15.40 -2.52 0.34
C THR A 213 -14.27 -1.84 -0.44
N PHE A 214 -13.88 -2.35 -1.61
CA PHE A 214 -12.91 -1.68 -2.48
C PHE A 214 -13.35 -0.27 -2.89
N PHE A 215 -14.61 -0.12 -3.35
CA PHE A 215 -15.18 1.19 -3.66
C PHE A 215 -15.17 2.14 -2.46
N GLU A 216 -15.58 1.66 -1.28
CA GLU A 216 -15.57 2.46 -0.06
C GLU A 216 -14.15 2.87 0.31
N CYS A 217 -13.19 1.94 0.36
CA CYS A 217 -11.80 2.24 0.67
C CYS A 217 -11.20 3.28 -0.27
N PHE A 218 -11.51 3.24 -1.58
CA PHE A 218 -11.13 4.29 -2.52
C PHE A 218 -11.66 5.67 -2.10
N LEU A 219 -12.95 5.77 -1.74
CA LEU A 219 -13.57 7.02 -1.29
C LEU A 219 -12.95 7.54 0.02
N TYR A 220 -12.73 6.66 1.00
CA TYR A 220 -12.11 7.03 2.26
C TYR A 220 -10.66 7.47 2.07
N TYR A 221 -9.91 6.82 1.18
CA TYR A 221 -8.53 7.21 0.92
C TYR A 221 -8.46 8.55 0.16
N TYR A 222 -9.39 8.82 -0.76
CA TYR A 222 -9.58 10.15 -1.35
C TYR A 222 -9.79 11.22 -0.27
N LEU A 223 -10.75 10.98 0.63
CA LEU A 223 -11.06 11.90 1.71
C LEU A 223 -9.86 12.10 2.67
N TYR A 224 -9.15 11.03 2.99
CA TYR A 224 -7.95 11.08 3.82
C TYR A 224 -6.86 11.95 3.18
N ASN A 225 -6.61 11.76 1.88
CA ASN A 225 -5.65 12.58 1.14
C ASN A 225 -6.02 14.07 1.18
N LEU A 226 -7.30 14.41 1.00
CA LEU A 226 -7.76 15.79 1.14
C LEU A 226 -7.60 16.33 2.57
N LYS A 227 -7.96 15.54 3.60
CA LYS A 227 -7.79 15.92 5.01
C LYS A 227 -6.33 16.26 5.34
N CYS A 228 -5.37 15.55 4.75
CA CYS A 228 -3.95 15.74 5.03
C CYS A 228 -3.30 16.87 4.21
N ASP A 229 -3.82 17.15 3.01
CA ASP A 229 -3.34 18.27 2.16
C ASP A 229 -3.83 19.64 2.67
N ASN A 230 -4.63 19.69 3.75
CA ASN A 230 -5.43 20.84 4.17
C ASN A 230 -4.66 22.12 4.49
N ASN A 231 -4.63 23.03 3.52
CA ASN A 231 -4.68 24.48 3.69
C ASN A 231 -5.99 25.02 3.09
N LEU A 232 -7.15 24.52 3.54
CA LEU A 232 -8.44 24.96 3.01
C LEU A 232 -8.94 26.21 3.73
N ASP A 233 -9.27 27.24 2.95
CA ASP A 233 -9.90 28.48 3.43
C ASP A 233 -11.17 28.19 4.24
N GLU A 234 -11.50 29.06 5.21
CA GLU A 234 -12.70 28.92 6.06
C GLU A 234 -14.00 28.74 5.27
N ASN A 235 -14.10 29.36 4.09
CA ASN A 235 -15.28 29.30 3.24
C ASN A 235 -15.25 28.16 2.21
N HIS A 236 -14.29 27.24 2.30
CA HIS A 236 -14.14 26.18 1.32
C HIS A 236 -15.33 25.21 1.36
N PRO A 237 -15.92 24.83 0.21
CA PRO A 237 -17.25 24.18 0.13
C PRO A 237 -17.36 22.82 0.81
N VAL A 238 -16.23 22.20 1.16
CA VAL A 238 -16.15 20.87 1.77
C VAL A 238 -15.53 20.88 3.17
N LYS A 239 -15.12 22.04 3.68
CA LYS A 239 -14.36 22.17 4.94
C LYS A 239 -15.07 21.51 6.12
N LYS A 240 -16.37 21.77 6.28
CA LYS A 240 -17.21 21.17 7.33
C LYS A 240 -17.21 19.63 7.31
N VAL A 241 -17.16 19.02 6.14
CA VAL A 241 -17.16 17.54 6.01
C VAL A 241 -15.77 16.97 6.28
N ILE A 242 -14.73 17.68 5.82
CA ILE A 242 -13.33 17.28 6.01
C ILE A 242 -12.92 17.40 7.49
N GLU A 243 -13.37 18.43 8.19
CA GLU A 243 -13.10 18.65 9.63
C GLU A 243 -14.04 17.87 10.55
N GLN A 244 -15.04 17.16 10.00
CA GLN A 244 -15.94 16.36 10.82
C GLN A 244 -15.16 15.25 11.54
N ASP A 245 -15.26 15.26 12.87
CA ASP A 245 -14.78 14.19 13.73
C ASP A 245 -15.72 12.98 13.64
N GLY A 246 -15.14 11.78 13.55
CA GLY A 246 -15.87 10.51 13.52
C GLY A 246 -16.15 9.94 12.13
N TYR A 247 -17.09 9.00 12.07
CA TYR A 247 -17.43 8.23 10.86
C TYR A 247 -18.15 9.10 9.82
N ILE A 248 -17.70 9.03 8.56
CA ILE A 248 -18.27 9.79 7.43
C ILE A 248 -18.79 8.79 6.41
N GLN A 249 -20.08 8.85 6.08
CA GLN A 249 -20.69 7.91 5.15
C GLN A 249 -20.22 8.13 3.70
N ASP A 250 -20.14 7.07 2.90
CA ASP A 250 -19.73 7.13 1.48
C ASP A 250 -20.58 8.13 0.67
N LYS A 251 -21.88 8.19 0.97
CA LYS A 251 -22.81 9.15 0.38
C LYS A 251 -22.42 10.60 0.67
N GLN A 252 -21.88 10.88 1.86
CA GLN A 252 -21.35 12.19 2.19
C GLN A 252 -20.07 12.46 1.39
N ILE A 253 -19.16 11.49 1.28
CA ILE A 253 -17.92 11.64 0.50
C ILE A 253 -18.25 11.94 -0.97
N VAL A 254 -19.11 11.15 -1.62
CA VAL A 254 -19.46 11.35 -3.02
C VAL A 254 -20.20 12.68 -3.23
N LYS A 255 -21.28 12.94 -2.46
CA LYS A 255 -22.16 14.09 -2.75
C LYS A 255 -21.66 15.41 -2.19
N GLN A 256 -21.00 15.38 -1.05
CA GLN A 256 -20.59 16.58 -0.32
C GLN A 256 -19.11 16.89 -0.46
N VAL A 257 -18.29 15.94 -0.93
CA VAL A 257 -16.87 16.18 -1.22
C VAL A 257 -16.60 16.13 -2.72
N ILE A 258 -16.64 14.94 -3.33
CA ILE A 258 -16.27 14.75 -4.76
C ILE A 258 -17.13 15.63 -5.66
N TYR A 259 -18.45 15.55 -5.58
CA TYR A 259 -19.35 16.34 -6.43
C TYR A 259 -19.33 17.84 -6.15
N LYS A 260 -18.81 18.28 -5.00
CA LYS A 260 -18.68 19.70 -4.68
C LYS A 260 -17.40 20.28 -5.28
N LEU A 261 -16.28 19.55 -5.16
CA LEU A 261 -15.00 19.91 -5.75
C LEU A 261 -14.99 19.76 -7.27
N HIS A 262 -15.63 18.70 -7.77
CA HIS A 262 -15.54 18.26 -9.15
C HIS A 262 -16.94 18.21 -9.79
N GLN A 263 -17.44 19.38 -10.23
CA GLN A 263 -18.79 19.48 -10.83
C GLN A 263 -18.92 18.64 -12.11
N HIS A 264 -17.84 18.44 -12.86
CA HIS A 264 -17.83 17.58 -14.04
C HIS A 264 -18.09 16.11 -13.69
N ILE A 265 -17.51 15.59 -12.60
CA ILE A 265 -17.79 14.23 -12.08
C ILE A 265 -19.26 14.10 -11.69
N LYS A 266 -19.80 15.11 -11.01
CA LYS A 266 -21.23 15.16 -10.68
C LYS A 266 -22.09 15.12 -11.93
N SER A 267 -21.66 15.74 -13.03
CA SER A 267 -22.44 15.82 -14.28
C SER A 267 -22.34 14.55 -15.13
N ASP A 268 -21.29 13.75 -14.97
CA ASP A 268 -21.00 12.54 -15.75
C ASP A 268 -22.13 11.50 -15.63
N ARG A 269 -22.65 11.07 -16.79
CA ARG A 269 -23.81 10.17 -16.86
C ARG A 269 -23.47 8.77 -16.34
N THR A 270 -22.27 8.28 -16.63
CA THR A 270 -21.79 6.96 -16.24
C THR A 270 -21.63 6.88 -14.73
N VAL A 271 -20.98 7.88 -14.12
CA VAL A 271 -20.83 7.98 -12.65
C VAL A 271 -22.19 8.03 -11.96
N LYS A 272 -23.15 8.84 -12.45
CA LYS A 272 -24.50 8.90 -11.88
C LYS A 272 -25.21 7.55 -11.91
N GLN A 273 -25.16 6.85 -13.05
CA GLN A 273 -25.82 5.56 -13.23
C GLN A 273 -25.19 4.47 -12.36
N LEU A 274 -23.86 4.38 -12.34
CA LEU A 274 -23.11 3.45 -11.49
C LEU A 274 -23.38 3.73 -10.02
N TYR A 275 -23.31 4.99 -9.59
CA TYR A 275 -23.52 5.37 -8.20
C TYR A 275 -24.93 4.98 -7.72
N LYS A 276 -25.96 5.15 -8.56
CA LYS A 276 -27.32 4.71 -8.22
C LYS A 276 -27.36 3.19 -7.98
N ARG A 277 -26.77 2.39 -8.87
CA ARG A 277 -26.73 0.93 -8.75
C ARG A 277 -25.94 0.49 -7.53
N ILE A 278 -24.80 1.12 -7.24
CA ILE A 278 -23.98 0.80 -6.06
C ILE A 278 -24.73 1.06 -4.75
N GLN A 279 -25.59 2.08 -4.68
CA GLN A 279 -26.44 2.29 -3.51
C GLN A 279 -27.46 1.16 -3.30
N GLU A 280 -27.85 0.44 -4.35
CA GLU A 280 -28.67 -0.77 -4.26
C GLU A 280 -27.80 -1.97 -3.83
N HIS A 281 -26.59 -2.10 -4.39
CA HIS A 281 -25.61 -3.14 -4.05
C HIS A 281 -25.18 -3.07 -2.57
N ILE A 282 -24.98 -1.87 -2.02
CA ILE A 282 -24.66 -1.65 -0.60
C ILE A 282 -25.74 -2.25 0.30
N LYS A 283 -27.02 -2.06 -0.02
CA LYS A 283 -28.12 -2.64 0.77
C LYS A 283 -28.10 -4.17 0.74
N LEU A 284 -27.73 -4.75 -0.39
CA LEU A 284 -27.56 -6.20 -0.51
C LEU A 284 -26.39 -6.70 0.34
N ARG A 285 -25.24 -6.01 0.29
CA ARG A 285 -24.05 -6.30 1.12
C ARG A 285 -24.35 -6.20 2.61
N ASP A 286 -25.08 -5.17 3.03
CA ASP A 286 -25.46 -5.00 4.44
C ASP A 286 -26.31 -6.18 4.93
N ARG A 287 -27.19 -6.72 4.08
CA ARG A 287 -27.94 -7.94 4.40
C ARG A 287 -27.04 -9.16 4.56
N PHE A 288 -25.94 -9.26 3.81
CA PHE A 288 -24.96 -10.35 3.92
C PHE A 288 -24.11 -10.30 5.20
N ILE A 289 -23.81 -9.09 5.67
CA ILE A 289 -23.04 -8.88 6.90
C ILE A 289 -23.95 -9.03 8.12
N HIS A 290 -25.14 -8.44 8.06
CA HIS A 290 -26.13 -8.44 9.14
C HIS A 290 -27.25 -9.43 8.84
N ASN A 291 -26.88 -10.68 8.55
CA ASN A 291 -27.84 -11.74 8.26
C ASN A 291 -28.84 -11.85 9.40
N SER A 292 -30.12 -11.64 9.09
CA SER A 292 -31.19 -11.75 10.05
C SER A 292 -32.31 -12.62 9.50
N ALA A 293 -32.92 -13.41 10.38
CA ALA A 293 -34.15 -14.16 10.10
C ALA A 293 -35.40 -13.26 10.03
N PHE A 294 -35.25 -11.94 10.16
CA PHE A 294 -36.36 -11.00 10.05
C PHE A 294 -37.00 -11.02 8.65
N ILE A 295 -38.28 -10.67 8.62
CA ILE A 295 -39.05 -10.50 7.40
C ILE A 295 -38.89 -9.05 6.93
N ASP A 296 -38.57 -8.85 5.65
CA ASP A 296 -38.66 -7.55 5.00
C ASP A 296 -40.14 -7.22 4.78
N MET A 297 -40.66 -6.32 5.62
CA MET A 297 -42.08 -5.96 5.62
C MET A 297 -42.57 -5.38 4.28
N SER A 298 -41.67 -4.87 3.43
CA SER A 298 -42.03 -4.28 2.14
C SER A 298 -42.43 -5.32 1.07
N ASN A 299 -41.93 -6.54 1.18
CA ASN A 299 -42.17 -7.62 0.20
C ASN A 299 -42.53 -8.96 0.85
N GLN A 300 -42.60 -9.03 2.18
CA GLN A 300 -42.93 -10.23 2.97
C GLN A 300 -41.96 -11.41 2.75
N LEU A 301 -40.73 -11.13 2.31
CA LEU A 301 -39.69 -12.14 2.16
C LEU A 301 -38.75 -12.14 3.36
N SER A 302 -38.13 -13.30 3.62
CA SER A 302 -37.02 -13.36 4.58
C SER A 302 -35.88 -12.45 4.12
N GLN A 303 -35.28 -11.71 5.05
CA GLN A 303 -34.04 -10.96 4.77
C GLN A 303 -32.87 -11.90 4.41
N MET A 304 -33.00 -13.20 4.68
CA MET A 304 -32.06 -14.23 4.25
C MET A 304 -32.28 -14.67 2.79
N GLU A 305 -33.40 -14.37 2.16
CA GLU A 305 -33.72 -14.83 0.79
C GLU A 305 -32.63 -14.44 -0.25
N PRO A 306 -32.07 -13.21 -0.22
CA PRO A 306 -30.98 -12.83 -1.12
C PRO A 306 -29.70 -13.67 -0.95
N LEU A 307 -29.47 -14.28 0.23
CA LEU A 307 -28.32 -15.18 0.46
C LEU A 307 -28.42 -16.47 -0.36
N MET A 308 -29.65 -16.87 -0.71
CA MET A 308 -29.95 -18.14 -1.34
C MET A 308 -30.09 -18.02 -2.87
N ARG A 309 -30.38 -16.82 -3.40
CA ARG A 309 -30.77 -16.62 -4.80
C ARG A 309 -29.81 -15.80 -5.66
N LEU A 310 -28.66 -15.38 -5.13
CA LEU A 310 -27.77 -14.50 -5.89
C LEU A 310 -27.15 -15.24 -7.09
N GLY A 311 -27.52 -14.81 -8.31
CA GLY A 311 -27.03 -15.40 -9.55
C GLY A 311 -25.61 -14.94 -9.87
N VAL A 312 -24.80 -15.82 -10.49
CA VAL A 312 -23.40 -15.49 -10.84
C VAL A 312 -23.29 -14.25 -11.75
N ASN A 313 -24.27 -14.04 -12.64
CA ASN A 313 -24.27 -12.88 -13.53
C ASN A 313 -24.51 -11.58 -12.74
N GLU A 314 -25.42 -11.58 -11.77
CA GLU A 314 -25.69 -10.44 -10.90
C GLU A 314 -24.44 -10.07 -10.08
N VAL A 315 -23.74 -11.08 -9.58
CA VAL A 315 -22.48 -10.91 -8.84
C VAL A 315 -21.40 -10.28 -9.71
N MET A 316 -21.27 -10.75 -10.95
CA MET A 316 -20.34 -10.17 -11.91
C MET A 316 -20.68 -8.72 -12.23
N ASP A 317 -21.97 -8.40 -12.37
CA ASP A 317 -22.41 -7.03 -12.63
C ASP A 317 -22.15 -6.12 -11.41
N ILE A 318 -22.36 -6.60 -10.19
CA ILE A 318 -22.01 -5.87 -8.96
C ILE A 318 -20.50 -5.59 -8.90
N ALA A 319 -19.68 -6.63 -9.10
CA ALA A 319 -18.22 -6.50 -9.07
C ALA A 319 -17.72 -5.54 -10.17
N GLN A 320 -18.28 -5.65 -11.38
CA GLN A 320 -17.92 -4.77 -12.48
C GLN A 320 -18.35 -3.32 -12.21
N ASP A 321 -19.56 -3.09 -11.71
CA ASP A 321 -20.04 -1.75 -11.38
C ASP A 321 -19.14 -1.06 -10.33
N CYS A 322 -18.67 -1.81 -9.32
CA CYS A 322 -17.79 -1.28 -8.28
C CYS A 322 -16.41 -0.91 -8.81
N ILE A 323 -15.82 -1.74 -9.70
CA ILE A 323 -14.56 -1.38 -10.36
C ILE A 323 -14.75 -0.20 -11.30
N ASP A 324 -15.77 -0.24 -12.15
CA ASP A 324 -16.01 0.76 -13.19
C ASP A 324 -16.22 2.16 -12.60
N ILE A 325 -16.91 2.28 -11.45
CA ILE A 325 -17.09 3.59 -10.82
C ILE A 325 -15.79 4.14 -10.27
N VAL A 326 -14.93 3.29 -9.69
CA VAL A 326 -13.67 3.69 -9.07
C VAL A 326 -12.72 4.19 -10.15
N ILE A 327 -12.56 3.41 -11.22
CA ILE A 327 -11.77 3.82 -12.40
C ILE A 327 -12.33 5.12 -12.97
N ARG A 328 -13.65 5.20 -13.19
CA ARG A 328 -14.24 6.37 -13.83
C ARG A 328 -14.11 7.64 -12.99
N ILE A 329 -14.21 7.55 -11.67
CA ILE A 329 -13.95 8.69 -10.79
C ILE A 329 -12.47 9.09 -10.90
N ASP A 330 -11.55 8.14 -10.78
CA ASP A 330 -10.10 8.40 -10.82
C ASP A 330 -9.64 9.03 -12.16
N GLU A 331 -10.17 8.56 -13.29
CA GLU A 331 -9.94 9.14 -14.62
C GLU A 331 -10.33 10.62 -14.71
N LEU A 332 -11.36 11.02 -13.97
CA LEU A 332 -11.90 12.38 -13.97
C LEU A 332 -11.26 13.26 -12.90
N LEU A 333 -10.46 12.70 -11.98
CA LEU A 333 -9.75 13.48 -10.98
C LEU A 333 -8.54 14.22 -11.58
N PRO A 334 -8.18 15.40 -11.03
CA PRO A 334 -6.91 16.04 -11.31
C PRO A 334 -5.73 15.10 -11.02
N GLU A 335 -4.63 15.23 -11.78
CA GLU A 335 -3.48 14.34 -11.70
C GLU A 335 -2.84 14.26 -10.29
N ASN A 336 -2.93 15.34 -9.51
CA ASN A 336 -2.43 15.40 -8.13
C ASN A 336 -3.38 14.78 -7.08
N GLU A 337 -4.60 14.44 -7.49
CA GLU A 337 -5.65 13.84 -6.65
C GLU A 337 -5.93 12.39 -7.00
N LYS A 338 -5.39 11.88 -8.12
CA LYS A 338 -5.49 10.48 -8.52
C LYS A 338 -4.93 9.55 -7.45
N ILE A 339 -5.62 8.45 -7.26
CA ILE A 339 -5.38 7.42 -6.23
C ILE A 339 -4.85 6.16 -6.88
N LEU A 340 -5.35 5.82 -8.07
CA LEU A 340 -5.04 4.56 -8.76
C LEU A 340 -3.72 4.64 -9.57
N PHE A 341 -2.69 5.34 -9.07
CA PHE A 341 -1.39 5.45 -9.75
C PHE A 341 -0.67 4.10 -9.95
N TRP A 342 -1.10 3.06 -9.23
CA TRP A 342 -0.59 1.70 -9.31
C TRP A 342 -1.34 0.82 -10.32
N TRP A 343 -2.51 1.26 -10.81
CA TRP A 343 -3.46 0.43 -11.56
C TRP A 343 -2.86 -0.25 -12.78
N ASP A 344 -2.03 0.48 -13.54
CA ASP A 344 -1.45 -0.03 -14.78
C ASP A 344 -0.51 -1.24 -14.60
N GLN A 345 -0.01 -1.48 -13.38
CA GLN A 345 0.84 -2.64 -13.08
C GLN A 345 0.02 -3.94 -13.05
N PHE A 346 -1.30 -3.86 -12.94
CA PHE A 346 -2.22 -4.98 -12.77
C PHE A 346 -3.12 -5.15 -14.01
N GLU A 347 -3.63 -6.35 -14.23
CA GLU A 347 -4.60 -6.57 -15.30
C GLU A 347 -5.93 -5.89 -14.91
N THR A 348 -6.42 -4.98 -15.77
CA THR A 348 -7.76 -4.38 -15.56
C THR A 348 -8.81 -5.49 -15.62
N PRO A 349 -9.57 -5.73 -14.52
CA PRO A 349 -10.47 -6.86 -14.45
C PRO A 349 -11.66 -6.66 -15.39
N ASN A 350 -12.05 -7.74 -16.05
CA ASN A 350 -13.30 -7.82 -16.79
C ASN A 350 -14.04 -9.09 -16.36
N PHE A 351 -14.87 -8.95 -15.32
CA PHE A 351 -15.59 -10.06 -14.72
C PHE A 351 -16.56 -10.70 -15.72
N LYS A 352 -17.07 -9.92 -16.68
CA LYS A 352 -17.99 -10.39 -17.73
C LYS A 352 -17.40 -11.51 -18.60
N LYS A 353 -16.07 -11.60 -18.70
CA LYS A 353 -15.39 -12.67 -19.45
C LYS A 353 -15.44 -14.04 -18.75
N LYS A 354 -15.80 -14.13 -17.46
CA LYS A 354 -15.82 -15.39 -16.69
C LYS A 354 -14.51 -16.18 -16.78
N LYS A 355 -13.38 -15.46 -16.70
CA LYS A 355 -12.04 -16.04 -16.80
C LYS A 355 -11.20 -15.63 -15.60
N TYR A 356 -10.19 -16.44 -15.32
CA TYR A 356 -9.11 -16.07 -14.41
C TYR A 356 -8.48 -14.75 -14.86
N ILE A 357 -8.20 -13.87 -13.91
CA ILE A 357 -7.58 -12.56 -14.12
C ILE A 357 -6.17 -12.65 -13.55
N SER A 358 -5.17 -12.35 -14.39
CA SER A 358 -3.78 -12.32 -13.94
C SER A 358 -3.62 -11.19 -12.92
N PRO A 359 -2.98 -11.44 -11.76
CA PRO A 359 -2.68 -10.35 -10.84
C PRO A 359 -1.79 -9.29 -11.50
N LEU A 360 -0.83 -9.70 -12.33
CA LEU A 360 0.09 -8.77 -13.00
C LEU A 360 -0.30 -8.52 -14.45
N ASN A 361 -0.07 -7.29 -14.90
CA ASN A 361 -0.18 -6.93 -16.30
C ASN A 361 1.00 -7.50 -17.09
N LYS A 362 0.73 -8.51 -17.92
CA LYS A 362 1.74 -9.20 -18.75
C LYS A 362 2.53 -8.26 -19.67
N ASN A 363 1.93 -7.14 -20.08
CA ASN A 363 2.59 -6.17 -20.94
C ASN A 363 3.59 -5.27 -20.19
N LYS A 364 3.59 -5.30 -18.84
CA LYS A 364 4.50 -4.53 -17.98
C LYS A 364 5.48 -5.41 -17.19
N GLU A 365 5.50 -6.73 -17.38
CA GLU A 365 6.42 -7.67 -16.71
C GLU A 365 7.91 -7.44 -17.06
N GLN A 366 8.23 -6.57 -18.03
CA GLN A 366 9.59 -6.36 -18.54
C GLN A 366 10.30 -5.09 -18.02
N ASN A 367 9.69 -4.30 -17.13
CA ASN A 367 10.26 -3.04 -16.63
C ASN A 367 10.64 -3.05 -15.15
#